data_AF-A0CD23-F1
#
_entry.id   AF-A0CD23-F1
#
_cell.length_a   1.000
_cell.length_b   1.000
_cell.length_c   1.000
_cell.angle_alpha   90.00
_cell.angle_beta   90.00
_cell.angle_gamma   90.00
#
_symmetry.space_group_name_H-M   'P 1'
#
loop_
_entity.id
_entity.type
_entity.pdbx_description
1 polymer ?
#
loop_
_entity_poly.entity_id
_entity_poly.type
_entity_poly.pdbx_seq_one_letter_code
_entity_poly.pdbx_strand_id
1 'polypeptide(L)'
;MMAMCSKKAYLKRRTFDNQYDVDTNIFQVKFDCLKENVVKIHQGDPILCQQCETVLNIYSKIEDDVQNQQFGKHLWICEFCNHKNYIQIEKEEIPKSEDTVYLIQSSQEQQMQIEDADNSIVFCIDTSGSMSSTVEIKGKVNFKHGISAEEYEMLKQFIEPGDEHQIWPQFNTKHVTHVSRKQCVMAAIEQQIGELKKKNPNKIVGLVTFNNEVVVYGDGSEVPITIAGDRLFKQDEIEALLDGTAKQLMKSPVKAQADSLLKKFEQLQEKGQTALGPALISALQLAKIGKPGSMIIICTDGLANFGIGIFGK
;
A
#
# COMPACT_ATOMS: atom_id res chain seq x y z
N MET A 1 19.07 -12.13 -58.49
CA MET A 1 20.35 -12.82 -58.22
C MET A 1 20.87 -12.30 -56.88
N MET A 2 21.06 -13.20 -55.91
CA MET A 2 21.76 -13.03 -54.60
C MET A 2 21.19 -11.97 -53.62
N ALA A 3 20.66 -12.28 -52.43
CA ALA A 3 21.11 -13.07 -51.26
C ALA A 3 21.84 -12.24 -50.19
N MET A 4 21.22 -12.19 -48.99
CA MET A 4 21.76 -12.06 -47.62
C MET A 4 22.42 -10.72 -47.23
N CYS A 5 22.41 -10.23 -45.98
CA CYS A 5 22.35 -10.89 -44.68
C CYS A 5 21.91 -9.90 -43.58
N SER A 6 20.93 -10.26 -42.75
CA SER A 6 20.58 -9.56 -41.50
C SER A 6 21.27 -10.27 -40.34
N LYS A 7 22.21 -9.60 -39.65
CA LYS A 7 22.78 -10.07 -38.39
C LYS A 7 21.92 -9.57 -37.23
N LYS A 8 21.02 -10.41 -36.72
CA LYS A 8 20.47 -10.27 -35.36
C LYS A 8 21.45 -10.91 -34.39
N ALA A 9 22.02 -10.12 -33.48
CA ALA A 9 22.76 -10.64 -32.34
C ALA A 9 21.75 -11.25 -31.35
N TYR A 10 21.75 -12.58 -31.25
CA TYR A 10 20.97 -13.33 -30.27
C TYR A 10 21.78 -13.39 -28.96
N LEU A 11 21.41 -12.59 -27.96
CA LEU A 11 21.85 -12.80 -26.59
C LEU A 11 21.00 -13.94 -26.00
N LYS A 12 21.62 -15.10 -25.77
CA LYS A 12 21.02 -16.26 -25.10
C LYS A 12 20.51 -15.86 -23.71
N ARG A 13 19.19 -15.84 -23.51
CA ARG A 13 18.59 -15.87 -22.17
C ARG A 13 18.88 -17.23 -21.54
N ARG A 14 19.48 -17.22 -20.35
CA ARG A 14 19.50 -18.39 -19.45
C ARG A 14 18.06 -18.69 -19.04
N THR A 15 17.61 -19.90 -19.33
CA THR A 15 16.32 -20.43 -18.89
C THR A 15 16.41 -20.79 -17.41
N PHE A 16 15.72 -20.02 -16.57
CA PHE A 16 15.26 -20.51 -15.29
C PHE A 16 13.83 -21.01 -15.51
N ASP A 17 13.63 -22.32 -15.36
CA ASP A 17 12.31 -22.92 -15.26
C ASP A 17 11.65 -22.39 -13.99
N ASN A 18 10.71 -21.47 -14.15
CA ASN A 18 9.70 -21.18 -13.12
C ASN A 18 8.34 -21.26 -13.80
N GLN A 19 7.57 -22.24 -13.35
CA GLN A 19 6.23 -22.58 -13.76
C GLN A 19 5.23 -21.56 -13.19
N TYR A 20 5.28 -20.34 -13.71
CA TYR A 20 4.20 -19.36 -13.61
C TYR A 20 4.08 -18.72 -14.99
N ASP A 21 3.15 -19.22 -15.80
CA ASP A 21 2.72 -18.52 -16.99
C ASP A 21 2.17 -17.16 -16.53
N VAL A 22 2.84 -16.09 -16.93
CA VAL A 22 2.41 -14.74 -16.63
C VAL A 22 1.30 -14.42 -17.63
N ASP A 23 0.06 -14.74 -17.26
CA ASP A 23 -1.15 -14.49 -18.06
C ASP A 23 -1.54 -12.99 -18.11
N THR A 24 -0.72 -12.12 -17.54
CA THR A 24 -1.06 -10.73 -17.30
C THR A 24 -0.58 -9.83 -18.44
N ASN A 25 -1.50 -9.09 -19.04
CA ASN A 25 -1.16 -8.00 -19.93
C ASN A 25 -0.37 -6.92 -19.18
N ILE A 26 0.91 -6.73 -19.53
CA ILE A 26 1.74 -5.66 -18.99
C ILE A 26 1.57 -4.43 -19.88
N PHE A 27 0.92 -3.40 -19.35
CA PHE A 27 0.87 -2.08 -19.99
C PHE A 27 1.81 -1.12 -19.27
N GLN A 28 2.66 -0.44 -20.05
CA GLN A 28 3.53 0.63 -19.54
C GLN A 28 2.90 1.98 -19.85
N VAL A 29 2.39 2.66 -18.82
CA VAL A 29 1.89 4.03 -18.93
C VAL A 29 3.00 4.99 -18.51
N LYS A 30 3.39 5.92 -19.38
CA LYS A 30 4.31 7.01 -19.03
C LYS A 30 3.52 8.13 -18.38
N PHE A 31 3.83 8.42 -17.11
CA PHE A 31 3.21 9.51 -16.35
C PHE A 31 3.75 10.91 -16.70
N ASP A 32 4.38 11.09 -17.86
CA ASP A 32 4.89 12.40 -18.30
C ASP A 32 3.75 13.42 -18.49
N CYS A 33 2.53 12.96 -18.78
CA CYS A 33 1.32 13.77 -18.87
C CYS A 33 0.87 14.40 -17.54
N LEU A 34 1.29 13.88 -16.38
CA LEU A 34 1.00 14.50 -15.08
C LEU A 34 1.77 15.81 -14.84
N LYS A 35 2.82 16.08 -15.64
CA LYS A 35 3.56 17.35 -15.58
C LYS A 35 2.79 18.50 -16.21
N GLU A 36 1.83 18.19 -17.07
CA GLU A 36 0.96 19.17 -17.71
C GLU A 36 -0.24 19.41 -16.78
N ASN A 37 -0.32 20.60 -16.17
CA ASN A 37 -1.38 21.00 -15.23
C ASN A 37 -2.79 21.12 -15.87
N VAL A 38 -3.03 20.49 -17.03
CA VAL A 38 -4.29 20.57 -17.77
C VAL A 38 -4.81 19.15 -17.99
N VAL A 39 -5.42 18.58 -16.96
CA VAL A 39 -6.28 17.41 -17.15
C VAL A 39 -7.49 17.88 -17.95
N LYS A 40 -7.60 17.43 -19.21
CA LYS A 40 -8.77 17.68 -20.06
C LYS A 40 -9.92 16.82 -19.56
N ILE A 41 -10.56 17.27 -18.49
CA ILE A 41 -11.76 16.67 -17.96
C ILE A 41 -12.86 16.88 -18.99
N HIS A 42 -13.43 15.78 -19.47
CA HIS A 42 -14.58 15.81 -20.35
C HIS A 42 -15.81 16.19 -19.55
N GLN A 43 -16.70 16.99 -20.15
CA GLN A 43 -18.02 17.25 -19.57
C GLN A 43 -18.97 16.14 -20.02
N GLY A 44 -19.57 15.43 -19.06
CA GLY A 44 -20.47 14.31 -19.31
C GLY A 44 -19.84 12.93 -19.12
N ASP A 45 -20.69 11.92 -19.17
CA ASP A 45 -20.32 10.51 -18.96
C ASP A 45 -19.72 9.88 -20.23
N PRO A 46 -18.83 8.87 -20.09
CA PRO A 46 -18.31 8.16 -21.25
C PRO A 46 -19.41 7.34 -21.93
N ILE A 47 -19.56 7.50 -23.24
CA ILE A 47 -20.49 6.71 -24.04
C ILE A 47 -19.84 5.36 -24.36
N LEU A 48 -20.46 4.28 -23.89
CA LEU A 48 -19.97 2.92 -24.05
C LEU A 48 -20.70 2.20 -25.17
N CYS A 49 -19.97 1.36 -25.92
CA CYS A 49 -20.58 0.44 -26.86
C CYS A 49 -21.39 -0.65 -26.12
N GLN A 50 -22.62 -0.90 -26.56
CA GLN A 50 -23.54 -1.86 -25.93
C GLN A 50 -23.08 -3.34 -26.01
N GLN A 51 -22.12 -3.65 -26.89
CA GLN A 51 -21.65 -5.03 -27.08
C GLN A 51 -20.26 -5.29 -26.50
N CYS A 52 -19.33 -4.34 -26.59
CA CYS A 52 -17.92 -4.56 -26.22
C CYS A 52 -17.40 -3.58 -25.16
N GLU A 53 -18.28 -2.71 -24.63
CA GLU A 53 -17.96 -1.73 -23.58
C GLU A 53 -16.81 -0.77 -23.94
N THR A 54 -16.43 -0.69 -25.21
CA THR A 54 -15.42 0.28 -25.65
C THR A 54 -16.01 1.68 -25.62
N VAL A 55 -15.20 2.64 -25.17
CA VAL A 55 -15.58 4.05 -25.03
C VAL A 55 -15.49 4.75 -26.39
N LEU A 56 -16.47 5.59 -26.70
CA LEU A 56 -16.46 6.49 -27.85
C LEU A 56 -15.19 7.35 -27.83
N ASN A 57 -14.49 7.44 -28.95
CA ASN A 57 -13.26 8.22 -29.07
C ASN A 57 -13.30 9.17 -30.28
N ILE A 58 -12.22 9.93 -30.46
CA ILE A 58 -12.12 10.96 -31.52
C ILE A 58 -12.19 10.39 -32.95
N TYR A 59 -11.87 9.11 -33.11
CA TYR A 59 -11.85 8.43 -34.42
C TYR A 59 -13.17 7.72 -34.72
N SER A 60 -14.08 7.66 -33.75
CA SER A 60 -15.40 7.10 -33.90
C SER A 60 -16.20 7.88 -34.94
N LYS A 61 -16.74 7.17 -35.93
CA LYS A 61 -17.58 7.78 -36.97
C LYS A 61 -19.03 7.80 -36.53
N ILE A 62 -19.57 9.00 -36.44
CA ILE A 62 -20.94 9.27 -36.02
C ILE A 62 -21.70 9.77 -37.25
N GLU A 63 -22.80 9.11 -37.59
CA GLU A 63 -23.69 9.44 -38.69
C GLU A 63 -25.05 9.92 -38.15
N ASP A 64 -25.69 10.89 -38.81
CA ASP A 64 -27.02 11.37 -38.41
C ASP A 64 -28.09 10.39 -38.92
N ASP A 65 -28.90 9.82 -38.02
CA ASP A 65 -30.02 8.96 -38.41
C ASP A 65 -31.30 9.81 -38.55
N VAL A 66 -31.58 10.22 -39.78
CA VAL A 66 -32.75 11.06 -40.11
C VAL A 66 -34.07 10.27 -40.05
N GLN A 67 -34.03 8.93 -39.95
CA GLN A 67 -35.22 8.08 -40.07
C GLN A 67 -35.78 7.60 -38.72
N ASN A 68 -35.02 7.69 -37.62
CA ASN A 68 -35.42 7.09 -36.34
C ASN A 68 -35.32 8.08 -35.17
N GLN A 69 -36.28 9.00 -35.08
CA GLN A 69 -36.34 9.99 -33.98
C GLN A 69 -36.64 9.40 -32.58
N GLN A 70 -36.95 8.10 -32.46
CA GLN A 70 -37.36 7.47 -31.19
C GLN A 70 -36.22 6.84 -30.37
N PHE A 71 -35.09 6.45 -30.98
CA PHE A 71 -34.05 5.64 -30.28
C PHE A 71 -32.66 6.28 -30.22
N GLY A 72 -32.37 7.32 -31.02
CA GLY A 72 -31.11 8.06 -30.98
C GLY A 72 -30.99 8.99 -32.18
N LYS A 73 -30.46 10.21 -31.96
CA LYS A 73 -30.25 11.18 -33.05
C LYS A 73 -29.08 10.80 -33.97
N HIS A 74 -28.16 10.00 -33.44
CA HIS A 74 -26.92 9.65 -34.11
C HIS A 74 -26.66 8.15 -34.05
N LEU A 75 -26.10 7.61 -35.14
CA LEU A 75 -25.63 6.25 -35.27
C LEU A 75 -24.11 6.25 -35.16
N TRP A 76 -23.58 5.56 -34.14
CA TRP A 76 -22.16 5.28 -34.01
C TRP A 76 -21.88 3.80 -34.29
N ILE A 77 -21.07 3.54 -35.31
CA ILE A 77 -20.56 2.20 -35.60
C ILE A 77 -19.24 2.02 -34.84
N CYS A 78 -19.24 1.13 -33.84
CA CYS A 78 -18.06 0.86 -33.03
C CYS A 78 -16.93 0.27 -33.89
N GLU A 79 -15.77 0.92 -33.88
CA GLU A 79 -14.61 0.51 -34.69
C GLU A 79 -13.93 -0.80 -34.24
N PHE A 80 -14.27 -1.32 -33.05
CA PHE A 80 -13.68 -2.56 -32.52
C PHE A 80 -14.54 -3.78 -32.83
N CYS A 81 -15.85 -3.71 -32.56
CA CYS A 81 -16.77 -4.84 -32.73
C CYS A 81 -17.77 -4.67 -33.89
N ASN A 82 -17.75 -3.53 -34.59
CA ASN A 82 -18.69 -3.15 -35.66
C ASN A 82 -20.17 -3.11 -35.23
N HIS A 83 -20.45 -3.05 -33.92
CA HIS A 83 -21.80 -2.89 -33.41
C HIS A 83 -22.36 -1.50 -33.71
N LYS A 84 -23.64 -1.43 -34.07
CA LYS A 84 -24.38 -0.20 -34.35
C LYS A 84 -25.00 0.33 -33.06
N ASN A 85 -24.38 1.35 -32.47
CA ASN A 85 -24.87 1.99 -31.26
C ASN A 85 -25.71 3.22 -31.66
N TYR A 86 -26.97 3.23 -31.27
CA TYR A 86 -27.83 4.42 -31.40
C TYR A 86 -27.62 5.28 -30.16
N ILE A 87 -27.08 6.47 -30.37
CA ILE A 87 -26.67 7.37 -29.28
C ILE A 87 -27.34 8.74 -29.43
N GLN A 88 -27.54 9.39 -28.30
CA GLN A 88 -27.96 10.78 -28.22
C GLN A 88 -26.83 11.55 -27.57
N ILE A 89 -26.08 12.28 -28.38
CA ILE A 89 -24.88 13.02 -27.96
C ILE A 89 -24.94 14.44 -28.52
N GLU A 90 -24.54 15.44 -27.75
CA GLU A 90 -24.35 16.80 -28.23
C GLU A 90 -22.94 16.98 -28.84
N LYS A 91 -22.72 17.98 -29.69
CA LYS A 91 -21.43 18.16 -30.38
C LYS A 91 -20.28 18.48 -29.41
N GLU A 92 -20.63 19.01 -28.25
CA GLU A 92 -19.75 19.35 -27.15
C GLU A 92 -19.28 18.12 -26.38
N GLU A 93 -20.07 17.03 -26.40
CA GLU A 93 -19.81 15.77 -25.70
C GLU A 93 -19.02 14.76 -26.55
N ILE A 94 -18.73 15.09 -27.80
CA ILE A 94 -17.86 14.26 -28.65
C ILE A 94 -16.40 14.52 -28.24
N PRO A 95 -15.63 13.49 -27.88
CA PRO A 95 -14.24 13.65 -27.49
C PRO A 95 -13.44 14.31 -28.61
N LYS A 96 -12.61 15.31 -28.25
CA LYS A 96 -11.79 16.08 -29.20
C LYS A 96 -10.30 15.80 -29.06
N SER A 97 -9.89 15.05 -28.03
CA SER A 97 -8.51 14.67 -27.77
C SER A 97 -8.35 13.16 -27.64
N GLU A 98 -7.20 12.64 -28.09
CA GLU A 98 -6.82 11.23 -27.97
C GLU A 98 -6.84 10.77 -26.50
N ASP A 99 -6.35 11.63 -25.61
CA ASP A 99 -6.40 11.43 -24.17
C ASP A 99 -7.45 12.33 -23.53
N THR A 100 -8.40 11.73 -22.82
CA THR A 100 -9.53 12.41 -22.20
C THR A 100 -9.87 11.74 -20.86
N VAL A 101 -10.14 12.52 -19.82
CA VAL A 101 -10.48 12.00 -18.49
C VAL A 101 -11.96 12.24 -18.21
N TYR A 102 -12.68 11.17 -17.87
CA TYR A 102 -14.08 11.24 -17.48
C TYR A 102 -14.21 11.18 -15.96
N LEU A 103 -15.05 12.03 -15.40
CA LEU A 103 -15.39 12.01 -13.99
C LEU A 103 -16.70 11.20 -13.81
N ILE A 104 -16.58 9.88 -13.62
CA ILE A 104 -17.72 8.96 -13.56
C ILE A 104 -18.55 9.15 -12.27
N GLN A 105 -17.92 9.61 -11.20
CA GLN A 105 -18.57 9.91 -9.92
C GLN A 105 -18.00 11.20 -9.34
N SER A 106 -18.85 12.00 -8.70
CA SER A 106 -18.40 13.21 -8.05
C SER A 106 -17.51 12.88 -6.83
N SER A 107 -16.56 13.76 -6.54
CA SER A 107 -15.71 13.63 -5.34
C SER A 107 -16.53 13.63 -4.03
N GLN A 108 -17.75 14.20 -4.05
CA GLN A 108 -18.67 14.21 -2.91
C GLN A 108 -19.30 12.83 -2.67
N GLU A 109 -19.73 12.16 -3.74
CA GLU A 109 -20.23 10.78 -3.67
C GLU A 109 -19.13 9.79 -3.28
N GLN A 110 -17.90 10.01 -3.78
CA GLN A 110 -16.73 9.25 -3.35
C GLN A 110 -16.39 9.49 -1.88
N GLN A 111 -16.46 10.71 -1.37
CA GLN A 111 -16.23 10.98 0.06
C GLN A 111 -17.27 10.30 0.94
N MET A 112 -18.55 10.34 0.56
CA MET A 112 -19.61 9.62 1.28
C MET A 112 -19.42 8.10 1.24
N GLN A 113 -18.98 7.52 0.11
CA GLN A 113 -18.72 6.08 -0.01
C GLN A 113 -17.40 5.63 0.62
N ILE A 114 -16.36 6.47 0.64
CA ILE A 114 -15.05 6.20 1.26
C ILE A 114 -15.13 6.36 2.79
N GLU A 115 -15.96 7.26 3.30
CA GLU A 115 -16.26 7.38 4.73
C GLU A 115 -17.08 6.18 5.25
N ASP A 116 -17.91 5.56 4.40
CA ASP A 116 -18.67 4.33 4.69
C ASP A 116 -18.00 3.02 4.20
N ALA A 117 -16.82 3.10 3.57
CA ALA A 117 -16.10 1.90 3.16
C ALA A 117 -15.39 1.27 4.37
N ASP A 118 -15.80 0.06 4.73
CA ASP A 118 -15.09 -0.85 5.65
C ASP A 118 -13.73 -1.34 5.07
N ASN A 119 -12.94 -0.44 4.49
CA ASN A 119 -11.58 -0.75 4.12
C ASN A 119 -10.69 -0.75 5.37
N SER A 120 -9.81 -1.75 5.45
CA SER A 120 -8.90 -1.92 6.59
C SER A 120 -7.54 -1.30 6.30
N ILE A 121 -6.84 -0.88 7.35
CA ILE A 121 -5.42 -0.51 7.26
C ILE A 121 -4.64 -1.50 8.11
N VAL A 122 -3.63 -2.15 7.54
CA VAL A 122 -2.76 -3.07 8.29
C VAL A 122 -1.35 -2.49 8.32
N PHE A 123 -0.86 -2.16 9.51
CA PHE A 123 0.53 -1.79 9.72
C PHE A 123 1.37 -3.06 9.83
N CYS A 124 2.38 -3.19 8.98
CA CYS A 124 3.34 -4.29 8.97
C CYS A 124 4.71 -3.73 9.32
N ILE A 125 5.18 -3.98 10.54
CA ILE A 125 6.26 -3.22 11.16
C ILE A 125 7.44 -4.11 11.51
N ASP A 126 8.60 -3.69 11.06
CA ASP A 126 9.88 -4.30 11.36
C ASP A 126 10.26 -4.02 12.82
N THR A 127 10.57 -5.09 13.55
CA THR A 127 11.13 -5.07 14.90
C THR A 127 12.46 -5.83 14.93
N SER A 128 13.16 -5.92 13.80
CA SER A 128 14.50 -6.48 13.72
C SER A 128 15.54 -5.56 14.35
N GLY A 129 16.73 -6.09 14.60
CA GLY A 129 17.79 -5.35 15.31
C GLY A 129 18.27 -4.08 14.60
N SER A 130 18.04 -3.91 13.30
CA SER A 130 18.45 -2.69 12.58
C SER A 130 17.65 -1.45 13.02
N MET A 131 16.42 -1.65 13.50
CA MET A 131 15.51 -0.59 13.94
C MET A 131 16.00 0.17 15.19
N SER A 132 16.95 -0.42 15.94
CA SER A 132 17.54 0.17 17.15
C SER A 132 18.59 1.25 16.88
N SER A 133 18.90 1.50 15.62
CA SER A 133 19.89 2.51 15.23
C SER A 133 19.38 3.92 15.55
N THR A 134 20.16 4.72 16.27
CA THR A 134 19.81 6.10 16.62
C THR A 134 20.46 7.13 15.69
N VAL A 135 19.76 8.25 15.47
CA VAL A 135 20.26 9.40 14.70
C VAL A 135 20.19 10.66 15.57
N GLU A 136 21.21 11.51 15.45
CA GLU A 136 21.26 12.82 16.09
C GLU A 136 20.33 13.82 15.40
N ILE A 137 19.46 14.45 16.19
CA ILE A 137 18.57 15.52 15.76
C ILE A 137 18.91 16.81 16.52
N LYS A 138 19.09 17.91 15.79
CA LYS A 138 19.30 19.24 16.38
C LYS A 138 18.00 19.75 17.01
N GLY A 139 18.05 20.11 18.28
CA GLY A 139 16.92 20.60 19.08
C GLY A 139 16.55 19.66 20.23
N LYS A 140 15.73 20.15 21.16
CA LYS A 140 15.09 19.33 22.20
C LYS A 140 13.76 18.82 21.64
N VAL A 141 13.72 17.57 21.20
CA VAL A 141 12.48 16.95 20.73
C VAL A 141 11.92 16.11 21.87
N ASN A 142 10.81 16.54 22.44
CA ASN A 142 10.08 15.74 23.44
C ASN A 142 9.22 14.70 22.71
N PHE A 143 9.75 13.50 22.52
CA PHE A 143 8.92 12.35 22.18
C PHE A 143 8.14 11.91 23.43
N LYS A 144 6.85 11.57 23.25
CA LYS A 144 5.99 11.06 24.34
C LYS A 144 6.54 9.78 24.97
N HIS A 145 7.16 8.94 24.14
CA HIS A 145 7.80 7.69 24.52
C HIS A 145 9.30 7.98 24.70
N GLY A 146 9.70 8.22 25.95
CA GLY A 146 11.11 8.33 26.31
C GLY A 146 11.89 7.05 25.99
N ILE A 147 13.22 7.13 26.05
CA ILE A 147 14.11 5.97 25.92
C ILE A 147 13.76 4.99 27.06
N SER A 148 13.51 3.71 26.72
CA SER A 148 13.26 2.67 27.72
C SER A 148 14.50 2.43 28.58
N ALA A 149 14.33 1.89 29.79
CA ALA A 149 15.45 1.62 30.70
C ALA A 149 16.49 0.65 30.09
N GLU A 150 16.06 -0.22 29.17
CA GLU A 150 16.91 -1.19 28.48
C GLU A 150 17.69 -0.52 27.32
N GLU A 151 17.02 0.33 26.52
CA GLU A 151 17.69 1.15 25.50
C GLU A 151 18.70 2.12 26.13
N TYR A 152 18.38 2.63 27.33
CA TYR A 152 19.28 3.45 28.14
C TYR A 152 20.56 2.69 28.53
N GLU A 153 20.43 1.43 28.94
CA GLU A 153 21.56 0.59 29.33
C GLU A 153 22.40 0.16 28.11
N MET A 154 21.76 -0.09 26.96
CA MET A 154 22.49 -0.33 25.70
C MET A 154 23.25 0.92 25.24
N LEU A 155 22.65 2.11 25.35
CA LEU A 155 23.31 3.37 25.00
C LEU A 155 24.54 3.63 25.88
N LYS A 156 24.51 3.28 27.17
CA LYS A 156 25.69 3.38 28.06
C LYS A 156 26.89 2.58 27.59
N GLN A 157 26.68 1.44 26.93
CA GLN A 157 27.77 0.55 26.48
C GLN A 157 28.59 1.13 25.33
N PHE A 158 28.06 2.13 24.62
CA PHE A 158 28.74 2.81 23.51
C PHE A 158 29.38 4.15 23.92
N ILE A 159 29.38 4.49 25.21
CA ILE A 159 29.88 5.77 25.72
C ILE A 159 31.29 5.60 26.27
N GLU A 160 32.21 6.48 25.85
CA GLU A 160 33.55 6.52 26.40
C GLU A 160 33.53 7.01 27.87
N PRO A 161 34.36 6.44 28.76
CA PRO A 161 34.42 6.86 30.15
C PRO A 161 34.78 8.36 30.26
N GLY A 162 33.82 9.19 30.68
CA GLY A 162 33.97 10.65 30.79
C GLY A 162 32.88 11.48 30.13
N ASP A 163 32.07 10.89 29.24
CA ASP A 163 30.99 11.58 28.50
C ASP A 163 29.57 11.35 29.09
N GLU A 164 29.48 10.89 30.34
CA GLU A 164 28.21 10.56 31.04
C GLU A 164 27.22 11.75 31.14
N HIS A 165 27.73 12.98 31.01
CA HIS A 165 26.92 14.21 31.03
C HIS A 165 25.99 14.38 29.82
N GLN A 166 26.24 13.68 28.71
CA GLN A 166 25.43 13.79 27.49
C GLN A 166 24.00 13.25 27.67
N ILE A 167 23.76 12.45 28.72
CA ILE A 167 22.47 11.81 28.98
C ILE A 167 21.67 12.53 30.09
N TRP A 168 22.31 13.36 30.91
CA TRP A 168 21.61 14.01 32.03
C TRP A 168 20.68 15.13 31.52
N PRO A 169 19.35 15.06 31.78
CA PRO A 169 18.39 16.09 31.33
C PRO A 169 18.73 17.50 31.84
N GLN A 170 19.45 17.58 32.97
CA GLN A 170 19.85 18.81 33.64
C GLN A 170 21.18 19.40 33.14
N PHE A 171 21.99 18.65 32.39
CA PHE A 171 23.32 19.08 31.92
C PHE A 171 23.51 19.03 30.40
N ASN A 172 22.42 18.94 29.64
CA ASN A 172 22.51 18.90 28.18
C ASN A 172 22.89 20.29 27.61
N THR A 173 24.19 20.56 27.54
CA THR A 173 24.80 21.81 27.04
C THR A 173 24.82 21.86 25.50
N LYS A 174 24.52 20.74 24.82
CA LYS A 174 24.34 20.68 23.37
C LYS A 174 22.86 20.42 23.08
N HIS A 175 22.24 21.27 22.24
CA HIS A 175 20.86 21.08 21.79
C HIS A 175 20.74 19.89 20.82
N VAL A 176 21.00 18.67 21.27
CA VAL A 176 20.96 17.45 20.45
C VAL A 176 20.13 16.38 21.16
N THR A 177 19.27 15.70 20.42
CA THR A 177 18.44 14.57 20.86
C THR A 177 18.75 13.38 19.95
N HIS A 178 19.07 12.21 20.53
CA HIS A 178 19.19 10.96 19.76
C HIS A 178 17.84 10.25 19.70
N VAL A 179 17.45 9.79 18.51
CA VAL A 179 16.16 9.14 18.27
C VAL A 179 16.36 7.86 17.47
N SER A 180 15.77 6.75 17.90
CA SER A 180 15.82 5.48 17.14
C SER A 180 14.85 5.48 15.96
N ARG A 181 15.09 4.62 14.96
CA ARG A 181 14.16 4.47 13.83
C ARG A 181 12.78 4.01 14.29
N LYS A 182 12.71 3.09 15.25
CA LYS A 182 11.44 2.69 15.87
C LYS A 182 10.73 3.85 16.56
N GLN A 183 11.42 4.69 17.33
CA GLN A 183 10.79 5.85 17.97
C GLN A 183 10.15 6.80 16.94
N CYS A 184 10.82 7.01 15.79
CA CYS A 184 10.25 7.77 14.68
C CYS A 184 9.00 7.10 14.10
N VAL A 185 9.04 5.79 13.86
CA VAL A 185 7.90 5.02 13.34
C VAL A 185 6.73 5.01 14.33
N MET A 186 7.00 4.86 15.63
CA MET A 186 6.01 4.98 16.72
C MET A 186 5.28 6.31 16.70
N ALA A 187 6.03 7.42 16.69
CA ALA A 187 5.43 8.74 16.68
C ALA A 187 4.53 8.97 15.45
N ALA A 188 4.96 8.48 14.27
CA ALA A 188 4.18 8.60 13.04
C ALA A 188 2.89 7.77 13.08
N ILE A 189 2.95 6.53 13.58
CA ILE A 189 1.79 5.64 13.68
C ILE A 189 0.80 6.15 14.73
N GLU A 190 1.27 6.62 15.89
CA GLU A 190 0.42 7.25 16.90
C GLU A 190 -0.34 8.44 16.34
N GLN A 191 0.34 9.31 15.58
CA GLN A 191 -0.31 10.43 14.91
C GLN A 191 -1.36 9.94 13.91
N GLN A 192 -1.01 8.99 13.05
CA GLN A 192 -1.95 8.46 12.05
C GLN A 192 -3.17 7.79 12.68
N ILE A 193 -2.99 6.93 13.68
CA ILE A 193 -4.08 6.29 14.42
C ILE A 193 -4.92 7.36 15.14
N GLY A 194 -4.29 8.38 15.71
CA GLY A 194 -4.99 9.50 16.35
C GLY A 194 -5.84 10.32 15.37
N GLU A 195 -5.36 10.53 14.14
CA GLU A 195 -6.12 11.17 13.07
C GLU A 195 -7.27 10.28 12.57
N LEU A 196 -7.01 8.98 12.38
CA LEU A 196 -8.02 7.99 11.98
C LEU A 196 -9.13 7.88 13.02
N LYS A 197 -8.81 7.89 14.32
CA LYS A 197 -9.79 7.89 15.41
C LYS A 197 -10.73 9.10 15.35
N LYS A 198 -10.28 10.24 14.82
CA LYS A 198 -11.09 11.47 14.68
C LYS A 198 -11.89 11.50 13.38
N LYS A 199 -11.26 11.18 12.24
CA LYS A 199 -11.87 11.29 10.91
C LYS A 199 -12.73 10.07 10.56
N ASN A 200 -12.24 8.86 10.86
CA ASN A 200 -12.86 7.59 10.47
C ASN A 200 -12.90 6.62 11.67
N PRO A 201 -13.69 6.91 12.71
CA PRO A 201 -13.65 6.18 13.99
C PRO A 201 -14.06 4.71 13.89
N ASN A 202 -14.84 4.34 12.87
CA ASN A 202 -15.30 2.97 12.65
C ASN A 202 -14.34 2.11 11.83
N LYS A 203 -13.24 2.70 11.31
CA LYS A 203 -12.27 1.99 10.50
C LYS A 203 -11.54 0.92 11.30
N ILE A 204 -11.25 -0.22 10.69
CA ILE A 204 -10.48 -1.30 11.34
C ILE A 204 -9.00 -1.12 11.00
N VAL A 205 -8.16 -1.10 12.03
CA VAL A 205 -6.72 -0.96 11.92
C VAL A 205 -6.06 -2.19 12.51
N GLY A 206 -5.28 -2.90 11.71
CA GLY A 206 -4.53 -4.09 12.11
C GLY A 206 -3.04 -3.81 12.32
N LEU A 207 -2.39 -4.64 13.14
CA LEU A 207 -0.96 -4.62 13.38
C LEU A 207 -0.37 -6.03 13.16
N VAL A 208 0.71 -6.07 12.40
CA VAL A 208 1.62 -7.21 12.23
C VAL A 208 3.02 -6.69 12.51
N THR A 209 3.77 -7.40 13.34
CA THR A 209 5.19 -7.12 13.56
C THR A 209 6.02 -8.28 13.07
N PHE A 210 7.27 -8.00 12.71
CA PHE A 210 8.15 -9.05 12.24
C PHE A 210 9.61 -8.81 12.57
N ASN A 211 10.27 -9.92 12.87
CA ASN A 211 11.70 -10.05 12.99
C ASN A 211 12.13 -11.47 12.56
N ASN A 212 12.76 -12.27 13.43
CA ASN A 212 12.94 -13.71 13.22
C ASN A 212 11.65 -14.52 13.41
N GLU A 213 10.57 -13.88 13.85
CA GLU A 213 9.20 -14.40 13.88
C GLU A 213 8.22 -13.32 13.38
N VAL A 214 7.01 -13.73 13.02
CA VAL A 214 5.94 -12.81 12.64
C VAL A 214 4.86 -12.90 13.70
N VAL A 215 4.49 -11.77 14.29
CA VAL A 215 3.44 -11.69 15.31
C VAL A 215 2.27 -10.90 14.75
N VAL A 216 1.11 -11.55 14.65
CA VAL A 216 -0.12 -11.00 14.10
C VAL A 216 -1.01 -10.58 15.27
N TYR A 217 -1.05 -9.27 15.54
CA TYR A 217 -1.86 -8.69 16.62
C TYR A 217 -3.30 -8.42 16.18
N GLY A 218 -3.53 -8.28 14.87
CA GLY A 218 -4.82 -7.83 14.34
C GLY A 218 -5.17 -6.43 14.83
N ASP A 219 -6.44 -6.21 15.11
CA ASP A 219 -6.98 -4.98 15.69
C ASP A 219 -6.64 -4.76 17.17
N GLY A 220 -5.91 -5.69 17.78
CA GLY A 220 -5.52 -5.62 19.18
C GLY A 220 -6.58 -6.08 20.18
N SER A 221 -7.76 -6.54 19.72
CA SER A 221 -8.83 -7.05 20.58
C SER A 221 -8.60 -8.48 21.08
N GLU A 222 -7.88 -9.28 20.31
CA GLU A 222 -7.63 -10.69 20.60
C GLU A 222 -6.17 -10.95 21.02
N VAL A 223 -5.90 -12.21 21.38
CA VAL A 223 -4.53 -12.69 21.66
C VAL A 223 -3.75 -12.77 20.33
N PRO A 224 -2.52 -12.21 20.27
CA PRO A 224 -1.72 -12.25 19.06
C PRO A 224 -1.32 -13.67 18.65
N ILE A 225 -1.22 -13.91 17.34
CA ILE A 225 -0.73 -15.18 16.78
C ILE A 225 0.73 -15.03 16.40
N THR A 226 1.59 -15.88 16.95
CA THR A 226 3.02 -15.93 16.60
C THR A 226 3.28 -17.04 15.58
N ILE A 227 3.94 -16.67 14.48
CA ILE A 227 4.42 -17.57 13.43
C ILE A 227 5.94 -17.57 13.50
N ALA A 228 6.52 -18.73 13.82
CA ALA A 228 7.96 -18.88 14.02
C ALA A 228 8.48 -20.18 13.40
N GLY A 229 9.81 -20.27 13.29
CA GLY A 229 10.51 -21.46 12.80
C GLY A 229 10.18 -21.80 11.36
N ASP A 230 10.02 -23.09 11.07
CA ASP A 230 9.84 -23.61 9.70
C ASP A 230 8.61 -23.07 8.97
N ARG A 231 7.59 -22.62 9.72
CA ARG A 231 6.37 -22.03 9.15
C ARG A 231 6.65 -20.76 8.34
N LEU A 232 7.71 -20.03 8.68
CA LEU A 232 8.14 -18.82 7.96
C LEU A 232 8.64 -19.13 6.55
N PHE A 233 8.86 -20.39 6.20
CA PHE A 233 9.30 -20.82 4.87
C PHE A 233 8.16 -21.41 4.03
N LYS A 234 6.93 -21.47 4.55
CA LYS A 234 5.81 -22.15 3.91
C LYS A 234 4.60 -21.22 3.79
N GLN A 235 4.36 -20.74 2.56
CA GLN A 235 3.29 -19.78 2.29
C GLN A 235 1.93 -20.38 2.65
N ASP A 236 1.63 -21.58 2.14
CA ASP A 236 0.35 -22.26 2.34
C ASP A 236 0.00 -22.45 3.81
N GLU A 237 0.98 -22.72 4.68
CA GLU A 237 0.75 -22.87 6.12
C GLU A 237 0.39 -21.54 6.80
N ILE A 238 1.02 -20.43 6.37
CA ILE A 238 0.69 -19.08 6.87
C ILE A 238 -0.71 -18.68 6.42
N GLU A 239 -1.04 -18.91 5.16
CA GLU A 239 -2.35 -18.59 4.59
C GLU A 239 -3.47 -19.40 5.28
N ALA A 240 -3.30 -20.72 5.38
CA ALA A 240 -4.29 -21.59 6.02
C ALA A 240 -4.51 -21.26 7.50
N LEU A 241 -3.45 -20.88 8.22
CA LEU A 241 -3.53 -20.45 9.61
C LEU A 241 -4.39 -19.19 9.75
N LEU A 242 -4.15 -18.20 8.89
CA LEU A 242 -4.78 -16.89 9.00
C LEU A 242 -6.17 -16.82 8.35
N ASP A 243 -6.48 -17.62 7.34
CA ASP A 243 -7.83 -17.70 6.77
C ASP A 243 -8.89 -18.05 7.81
N GLY A 244 -8.53 -18.90 8.79
CA GLY A 244 -9.41 -19.29 9.89
C GLY A 244 -9.55 -18.25 11.00
N THR A 245 -8.58 -17.33 11.16
CA THR A 245 -8.49 -16.45 12.35
C THR A 245 -8.59 -14.96 12.01
N ALA A 246 -8.30 -14.55 10.77
CA ALA A 246 -8.20 -13.14 10.37
C ALA A 246 -9.51 -12.37 10.59
N LYS A 247 -10.67 -13.02 10.38
CA LYS A 247 -11.99 -12.42 10.67
C LYS A 247 -12.19 -12.09 12.15
N GLN A 248 -11.63 -12.90 13.04
CA GLN A 248 -11.70 -12.66 14.48
C GLN A 248 -10.72 -11.56 14.88
N LEU A 249 -9.53 -11.56 14.27
CA LEU A 249 -8.46 -10.59 14.51
C LEU A 249 -8.76 -9.18 13.94
N MET A 250 -9.71 -9.03 13.03
CA MET A 250 -10.02 -7.75 12.35
C MET A 250 -11.52 -7.43 12.47
N LYS A 251 -11.99 -7.19 13.70
CA LYS A 251 -13.43 -7.01 14.00
C LYS A 251 -13.75 -5.65 14.62
N SER A 252 -12.87 -5.16 15.47
CA SER A 252 -13.08 -4.02 16.34
C SER A 252 -12.62 -2.73 15.67
N PRO A 253 -13.42 -1.66 15.73
CA PRO A 253 -13.06 -0.39 15.14
C PRO A 253 -11.96 0.31 15.94
N VAL A 254 -11.19 1.16 15.26
CA VAL A 254 -10.06 1.91 15.82
C VAL A 254 -10.47 2.79 17.01
N LYS A 255 -11.70 3.31 17.05
CA LYS A 255 -12.22 4.07 18.21
C LYS A 255 -12.14 3.30 19.53
N ALA A 256 -12.30 1.97 19.48
CA ALA A 256 -12.32 1.10 20.65
C ALA A 256 -10.92 0.56 20.99
N GLN A 257 -10.11 0.24 19.98
CA GLN A 257 -8.84 -0.48 20.18
C GLN A 257 -7.57 0.36 19.98
N ALA A 258 -7.66 1.63 19.56
CA ALA A 258 -6.47 2.47 19.34
C ALA A 258 -5.50 2.45 20.52
N ASP A 259 -6.00 2.66 21.75
CA ASP A 259 -5.14 2.75 22.93
C ASP A 259 -4.54 1.37 23.33
N SER A 260 -5.25 0.27 23.03
CA SER A 260 -4.75 -1.10 23.22
C SER A 260 -3.63 -1.42 22.22
N LEU A 261 -3.86 -1.06 20.95
CA LEU A 261 -2.93 -1.30 19.85
C LEU A 261 -1.63 -0.52 20.05
N LEU A 262 -1.72 0.75 20.46
CA LEU A 262 -0.55 1.60 20.75
C LEU A 262 0.26 1.07 21.93
N LYS A 263 -0.38 0.62 23.02
CA LYS A 263 0.34 -0.01 24.15
C LYS A 263 1.06 -1.29 23.75
N LYS A 264 0.42 -2.14 22.92
CA LYS A 264 1.06 -3.35 22.36
C LYS A 264 2.29 -2.97 21.53
N PHE A 265 2.19 -1.87 20.78
CA PHE A 265 3.28 -1.34 19.96
C PHE A 265 4.45 -0.79 20.80
N GLU A 266 4.17 -0.09 21.91
CA GLU A 266 5.18 0.41 22.85
C GLU A 266 6.04 -0.69 23.48
N GLN A 267 5.42 -1.85 23.75
CA GLN A 267 6.08 -2.97 24.42
C GLN A 267 6.97 -3.83 23.51
N LEU A 268 7.03 -3.53 22.20
CA LEU A 268 7.82 -4.32 21.26
C LEU A 268 9.32 -4.15 21.52
N GLN A 269 10.05 -5.26 21.60
CA GLN A 269 11.51 -5.23 21.66
C GLN A 269 12.10 -5.50 20.28
N GLU A 270 13.14 -4.76 19.94
CA GLU A 270 13.86 -4.91 18.67
C GLU A 270 14.90 -6.00 18.79
N LYS A 271 14.70 -7.13 18.11
CA LYS A 271 15.64 -8.26 18.13
C LYS A 271 15.55 -9.04 16.83
N GLY A 272 16.65 -9.67 16.45
CA GLY A 272 16.64 -10.72 15.43
C GLY A 272 16.74 -10.24 13.98
N GLN A 273 16.42 -11.17 13.08
CA GLN A 273 16.48 -11.04 11.61
C GLN A 273 15.23 -10.37 11.04
N THR A 274 15.11 -10.29 9.71
CA THR A 274 14.05 -9.55 9.01
C THR A 274 13.22 -10.50 8.13
N ALA A 275 12.17 -11.10 8.70
CA ALA A 275 11.23 -12.00 8.02
C ALA A 275 10.12 -11.25 7.25
N LEU A 276 10.51 -10.38 6.32
CA LEU A 276 9.60 -9.49 5.60
C LEU A 276 8.55 -10.22 4.75
N GLY A 277 8.94 -11.27 4.01
CA GLY A 277 8.00 -11.99 3.13
C GLY A 277 6.84 -12.64 3.91
N PRO A 278 7.11 -13.45 4.95
CA PRO A 278 6.09 -14.02 5.81
C PRO A 278 5.20 -12.96 6.48
N ALA A 279 5.79 -11.82 6.86
CA ALA A 279 5.06 -10.71 7.45
C ALA A 279 4.07 -10.08 6.46
N LEU A 280 4.52 -9.89 5.22
CA LEU A 280 3.68 -9.34 4.16
C LEU A 280 2.53 -10.27 3.77
N ILE A 281 2.79 -11.59 3.70
CA ILE A 281 1.73 -12.59 3.50
C ILE A 281 0.71 -12.49 4.63
N SER A 282 1.17 -12.39 5.87
CA SER A 282 0.30 -12.27 7.03
C SER A 282 -0.55 -10.99 7.00
N ALA A 283 0.07 -9.85 6.68
CA ALA A 283 -0.62 -8.58 6.54
C ALA A 283 -1.62 -8.58 5.38
N LEU A 284 -1.31 -9.28 4.29
CA LEU A 284 -2.22 -9.46 3.16
C LEU A 284 -3.45 -10.28 3.56
N GLN A 285 -3.28 -11.34 4.33
CA GLN A 285 -4.41 -12.13 4.82
C GLN A 285 -5.33 -11.34 5.75
N LEU A 286 -4.77 -10.45 6.58
CA LEU A 286 -5.59 -9.51 7.36
C LEU A 286 -6.30 -8.47 6.48
N ALA A 287 -5.60 -7.89 5.50
CA ALA A 287 -6.16 -6.84 4.65
C ALA A 287 -7.29 -7.36 3.74
N LYS A 288 -7.25 -8.64 3.34
CA LYS A 288 -8.32 -9.32 2.60
C LYS A 288 -9.67 -9.36 3.32
N ILE A 289 -9.68 -9.19 4.65
CA ILE A 289 -10.92 -9.11 5.44
C ILE A 289 -11.65 -7.78 5.18
N GLY A 290 -10.90 -6.71 4.88
CA GLY A 290 -11.48 -5.42 4.55
C GLY A 290 -12.02 -5.37 3.12
N LYS A 291 -12.83 -4.35 2.84
CA LYS A 291 -13.35 -4.07 1.49
C LYS A 291 -12.23 -3.62 0.52
N PRO A 292 -12.49 -3.62 -0.81
CA PRO A 292 -11.58 -3.03 -1.79
C PRO A 292 -11.14 -1.62 -1.40
N GLY A 293 -9.86 -1.31 -1.63
CA GLY A 293 -9.22 -0.09 -1.12
C GLY A 293 -8.61 -0.23 0.29
N SER A 294 -8.55 -1.46 0.84
CA SER A 294 -7.74 -1.76 2.03
C SER A 294 -6.25 -1.58 1.72
N MET A 295 -5.49 -1.18 2.73
CA MET A 295 -4.10 -0.75 2.57
C MET A 295 -3.18 -1.47 3.56
N ILE A 296 -2.00 -1.86 3.10
CA ILE A 296 -0.92 -2.34 3.95
C ILE A 296 0.16 -1.26 3.98
N ILE A 297 0.54 -0.81 5.18
CA ILE A 297 1.63 0.14 5.39
C ILE A 297 2.81 -0.65 5.95
N ILE A 298 3.87 -0.77 5.17
CA ILE A 298 5.08 -1.51 5.55
C ILE A 298 6.12 -0.53 6.06
N CYS A 299 6.65 -0.78 7.26
CA CYS A 299 7.74 -0.02 7.85
C CYS A 299 8.92 -0.96 8.10
N THR A 300 9.94 -0.90 7.24
CA THR A 300 11.18 -1.69 7.36
C THR A 300 12.38 -0.82 7.07
N ASP A 301 13.51 -1.12 7.68
CA ASP A 301 14.78 -0.44 7.44
C ASP A 301 15.84 -1.34 6.79
N GLY A 302 15.50 -2.60 6.50
CA GLY A 302 16.43 -3.63 6.04
C GLY A 302 15.87 -4.50 4.91
N LEU A 303 16.75 -5.32 4.33
CA LEU A 303 16.37 -6.32 3.33
C LEU A 303 15.89 -7.61 4.01
N ALA A 304 14.94 -8.28 3.37
CA ALA A 304 14.48 -9.60 3.79
C ALA A 304 15.64 -10.61 3.84
N ASN A 305 15.94 -11.14 5.01
CA ASN A 305 17.05 -12.09 5.22
C ASN A 305 16.62 -13.37 5.94
N PHE A 306 15.32 -13.52 6.26
CA PHE A 306 14.74 -14.73 6.83
C PHE A 306 13.36 -15.07 6.25
N GLY A 307 13.01 -16.36 6.20
CA GLY A 307 11.73 -16.84 5.69
C GLY A 307 11.57 -16.82 4.16
N ILE A 308 10.32 -16.78 3.68
CA ILE A 308 9.98 -16.62 2.26
C ILE A 308 10.47 -15.27 1.73
N GLY A 309 10.96 -15.23 0.49
CA GLY A 309 11.35 -13.96 -0.14
C GLY A 309 12.68 -13.39 0.36
N ILE A 310 13.55 -14.23 0.93
CA ILE A 310 14.93 -13.84 1.26
C ILE A 310 15.64 -13.27 0.04
N PHE A 311 16.26 -12.11 0.22
CA PHE A 311 17.07 -11.46 -0.80
C PHE A 311 18.47 -12.10 -0.85
N GLY A 312 18.95 -12.41 -2.07
CA GLY A 312 20.32 -12.88 -2.28
C GLY A 312 20.56 -14.38 -2.09
N LYS A 313 19.50 -15.20 -2.22
CA LYS A 313 19.63 -16.66 -2.41
C LYS A 313 19.53 -17.04 -3.88
#